data_AF-A6TQW4-F1
#
_entry.id   AF-A6TQW4-F1
#
_cell.length_a   1.000
_cell.length_b   1.000
_cell.length_c   1.000
_cell.angle_alpha   90.00
_cell.angle_beta   90.00
_cell.angle_gamma   90.00
#
_symmetry.space_group_name_H-M   'P 1'
#
loop_
_entity.id
_entity.type
_entity.pdbx_description
1 polymer ?
#
loop_
_entity_poly.entity_id
_entity_poly.type
_entity_poly.pdbx_seq_one_letter_code
_entity_poly.pdbx_strand_id
1 'polypeptide(L)'
;MNGIKELAEMFKERENKAYMGPQIGKVITPPPNIKVSLGDKIILEKNRLIIAAHVLSGYTRQFQGQSNGTITTKTPPSPVSYSEYTVLEDLNHAGEIVYTDTLKTGDEVILLPSTDEQKYIIIDKAVRL
;
A
#
# COMPACT_ATOMS: atom_id res chain seq x y z
N MET A 1 2.03 6.96 -53.63
CA MET A 1 1.01 7.49 -52.70
C MET A 1 1.36 7.10 -51.24
N ASN A 2 2.55 7.44 -50.72
CA ASN A 2 2.98 6.98 -49.38
C ASN A 2 3.10 8.12 -48.33
N GLY A 3 3.48 9.33 -48.76
CA GLY A 3 3.77 10.43 -47.83
C GLY A 3 2.57 10.96 -47.05
N ILE A 4 1.34 10.90 -47.58
CA ILE A 4 0.13 11.31 -46.85
C ILE A 4 -0.16 10.34 -45.70
N LYS A 5 0.11 9.04 -45.90
CA LYS A 5 -0.08 8.01 -44.86
C LYS A 5 0.97 8.15 -43.77
N GLU A 6 2.25 8.29 -44.14
CA GLU A 6 3.35 8.53 -43.19
C GLU A 6 3.11 9.80 -42.36
N LEU A 7 2.66 10.89 -42.99
CA LEU A 7 2.32 12.13 -42.28
C LEU A 7 1.16 11.93 -41.29
N ALA A 8 0.15 11.15 -41.65
CA ALA A 8 -0.97 10.82 -40.76
C ALA A 8 -0.52 9.94 -39.58
N GLU A 9 0.38 8.98 -39.79
CA GLU A 9 0.97 8.15 -38.73
C GLU A 9 1.81 9.01 -37.77
N MET A 10 2.60 9.96 -38.28
CA MET A 10 3.37 10.91 -37.45
C MET A 10 2.48 11.81 -36.58
N PHE A 11 1.29 12.18 -37.05
CA PHE A 11 0.33 12.91 -36.21
C PHE A 11 -0.25 12.02 -35.13
N LYS A 12 -0.59 10.78 -35.46
CA LYS A 12 -1.18 9.82 -34.52
C LYS A 12 -0.19 9.36 -33.43
N GLU A 13 1.08 9.20 -33.75
CA GLU A 13 2.13 8.91 -32.77
C GLU A 13 2.37 10.07 -31.79
N ARG A 14 2.05 11.30 -32.20
CA ARG A 14 2.14 12.51 -31.37
C ARG A 14 0.87 12.81 -30.58
N GLU A 15 -0.22 12.09 -30.83
CA GLU A 15 -1.40 12.18 -29.98
C GLU A 15 -1.05 11.63 -28.60
N ASN A 16 -1.11 12.50 -27.61
CA ASN A 16 -0.79 12.12 -26.25
C ASN A 16 -1.86 11.13 -25.76
N LYS A 17 -1.47 9.92 -25.36
CA LYS A 17 -2.42 8.96 -24.80
C LYS A 17 -3.05 9.59 -23.57
N ALA A 18 -4.39 9.54 -23.48
CA ALA A 18 -5.10 10.06 -22.33
C ALA A 18 -4.65 9.28 -21.08
N TYR A 19 -3.88 9.93 -20.21
CA TYR A 19 -3.49 9.34 -18.95
C TYR A 19 -4.71 9.33 -18.03
N MET A 20 -5.30 8.14 -17.86
CA MET A 20 -6.28 7.92 -16.82
C MET A 20 -5.54 8.01 -15.48
N GLY A 21 -5.75 9.12 -14.76
CA GLY A 21 -5.16 9.32 -13.44
C GLY A 21 -5.61 8.27 -12.41
N PRO A 22 -5.27 8.46 -11.13
CA PRO A 22 -5.70 7.56 -10.06
C PRO A 22 -7.24 7.43 -10.02
N GLN A 23 -7.73 6.20 -9.92
CA GLN A 23 -9.15 5.89 -9.82
C GLN A 23 -9.43 5.17 -8.51
N ILE A 24 -10.66 5.26 -8.01
CA ILE A 24 -11.10 4.53 -6.82
C ILE A 24 -11.83 3.27 -7.26
N GLY A 25 -11.35 2.12 -6.78
CA GLY A 25 -12.03 0.84 -6.91
C GLY A 25 -12.58 0.36 -5.58
N LYS A 26 -13.49 -0.61 -5.62
CA LYS A 26 -14.03 -1.27 -4.43
C LYS A 26 -13.76 -2.76 -4.46
N VAL A 27 -13.22 -3.31 -3.38
CA VAL A 27 -12.91 -4.73 -3.27
C VAL A 27 -14.21 -5.52 -3.15
N ILE A 28 -14.47 -6.40 -4.12
CA ILE A 28 -15.60 -7.34 -4.10
C ILE A 28 -15.19 -8.62 -3.38
N THR A 29 -13.99 -9.13 -3.69
CA THR A 29 -13.43 -10.36 -3.11
C THR A 29 -12.00 -10.09 -2.68
N PRO A 30 -11.59 -10.48 -1.46
CA PRO A 30 -10.23 -10.24 -0.96
C PRO A 30 -9.19 -11.16 -1.63
N PRO A 31 -7.89 -10.87 -1.48
CA PRO A 31 -6.82 -11.81 -1.84
C PRO A 31 -7.01 -13.19 -1.18
N PRO A 32 -6.54 -14.30 -1.81
CA PRO A 32 -5.70 -14.36 -3.01
C PRO A 32 -6.46 -14.33 -4.34
N ASN A 33 -7.80 -14.47 -4.31
CA ASN A 33 -8.67 -14.46 -5.49
C ASN A 33 -9.35 -13.10 -5.63
N ILE A 34 -8.53 -12.04 -5.62
CA ILE A 34 -9.01 -10.68 -5.55
C ILE A 34 -9.89 -10.31 -6.75
N LYS A 35 -10.97 -9.60 -6.48
CA LYS A 35 -11.81 -8.92 -7.49
C LYS A 35 -12.09 -7.50 -7.02
N VAL A 36 -11.92 -6.53 -7.91
CA VAL A 36 -12.15 -5.11 -7.61
C VAL A 36 -13.09 -4.53 -8.64
N SER A 37 -14.15 -3.86 -8.21
CA SER A 37 -15.01 -3.09 -9.10
C SER A 37 -14.35 -1.75 -9.42
N LEU A 38 -14.37 -1.37 -10.70
CA LEU A 38 -14.04 -0.04 -11.17
C LEU A 38 -15.32 0.62 -11.66
N GLY A 39 -15.87 1.52 -10.83
CA GLY A 39 -17.24 2.01 -11.01
C GLY A 39 -18.28 0.90 -10.91
N ASP A 40 -19.40 1.03 -11.65
CA ASP A 40 -20.57 0.15 -11.51
C ASP A 40 -20.57 -1.06 -12.46
N LYS A 41 -19.74 -1.03 -13.52
CA LYS A 41 -19.86 -1.98 -14.65
C LYS A 41 -18.63 -2.85 -14.87
N ILE A 42 -17.45 -2.43 -14.39
CA ILE A 42 -16.19 -3.11 -14.68
C ILE A 42 -15.74 -3.86 -13.43
N ILE A 43 -15.45 -5.15 -13.59
CA ILE A 43 -14.82 -5.97 -12.55
C ILE A 43 -13.44 -6.38 -13.04
N LEU A 44 -12.42 -5.99 -12.27
CA LEU A 44 -11.03 -6.37 -12.48
C LEU A 44 -10.76 -7.63 -11.68
N GLU A 45 -10.35 -8.69 -12.38
CA GLU A 45 -9.92 -9.93 -11.75
C GLU A 45 -8.41 -9.95 -11.52
N LYS A 46 -7.93 -10.91 -10.73
CA LYS A 46 -6.52 -11.11 -10.36
C LYS A 46 -5.52 -10.95 -11.53
N ASN A 47 -5.85 -11.47 -12.72
CA ASN A 47 -4.96 -11.39 -13.88
C ASN A 47 -4.78 -9.97 -14.44
N ARG A 48 -5.68 -9.02 -14.11
CA ARG A 48 -5.58 -7.60 -14.48
C ARG A 48 -5.04 -6.74 -13.34
N LEU A 49 -4.75 -7.31 -12.18
CA LEU A 49 -4.33 -6.57 -11.00
C LEU A 49 -2.86 -6.81 -10.67
N ILE A 50 -2.17 -5.74 -10.32
CA ILE A 50 -0.84 -5.74 -9.68
C ILE A 50 -1.05 -5.12 -8.32
N ILE A 51 -0.60 -5.77 -7.24
CA ILE A 51 -0.90 -5.32 -5.87
C ILE A 51 0.41 -4.95 -5.19
N ALA A 52 0.46 -3.77 -4.57
CA ALA A 52 1.60 -3.39 -3.75
C ALA A 52 1.77 -4.38 -2.59
N ALA A 53 3.00 -4.89 -2.42
CA ALA A 53 3.26 -6.01 -1.52
C ALA A 53 2.80 -5.76 -0.07
N HIS A 54 2.89 -4.51 0.41
CA HIS A 54 2.54 -4.13 1.77
C HIS A 54 1.03 -4.19 2.08
N VAL A 55 0.19 -4.30 1.06
CA VAL A 55 -1.27 -4.44 1.19
C VAL A 55 -1.67 -5.93 1.37
N LEU A 56 -0.74 -6.85 1.12
CA LEU A 56 -0.95 -8.29 1.27
C LEU A 56 -0.58 -8.76 2.68
N SER A 57 -1.37 -9.70 3.20
CA SER A 57 -1.05 -10.39 4.46
C SER A 57 0.24 -11.20 4.33
N GLY A 58 1.04 -11.23 5.39
CA GLY A 58 2.31 -11.94 5.44
C GLY A 58 3.47 -11.17 4.80
N TYR A 59 3.25 -9.92 4.40
CA TYR A 59 4.36 -9.06 3.95
C TYR A 59 5.22 -8.63 5.14
N THR A 60 6.53 -8.79 5.00
CA THR A 60 7.51 -8.51 6.05
C THR A 60 8.42 -7.35 5.65
N ARG A 61 8.69 -6.45 6.60
CA ARG A 61 9.73 -5.40 6.48
C ARG A 61 10.74 -5.49 7.60
N GLN A 62 12.02 -5.30 7.27
CA GLN A 62 13.06 -5.10 8.28
C GLN A 62 12.91 -3.71 8.90
N PHE A 63 13.08 -3.60 10.21
CA PHE A 63 13.14 -2.32 10.91
C PHE A 63 14.38 -2.23 11.79
N GLN A 64 14.87 -1.01 11.97
CA GLN A 64 15.91 -0.66 12.92
C GLN A 64 15.48 0.63 13.63
N GLY A 65 15.63 0.67 14.94
CA GLY A 65 15.30 1.84 15.75
C GLY A 65 16.26 2.00 16.93
N GLN A 66 16.36 3.24 17.40
CA GLN A 66 17.15 3.64 18.55
C GLN A 66 16.22 4.37 19.52
N SER A 67 16.33 4.04 20.79
CA SER A 67 15.52 4.62 21.86
C SER A 67 16.37 4.94 23.07
N ASN A 68 16.01 6.00 23.78
CA ASN A 68 16.59 6.41 25.06
C ASN A 68 15.47 6.69 26.07
N GLY A 69 15.76 6.57 27.37
CA GLY A 69 14.73 6.79 28.40
C GLY A 69 15.14 6.37 29.80
N THR A 70 14.17 6.30 30.72
CA THR A 70 14.38 5.86 32.10
C THR A 70 13.45 4.69 32.44
N ILE A 71 13.97 3.66 33.10
CA ILE A 71 13.15 2.54 33.60
C ILE A 71 12.68 2.87 35.01
N THR A 72 11.36 2.89 35.24
CA THR A 72 10.76 3.06 36.58
C THR A 72 10.28 1.71 37.11
N THR A 73 10.85 1.22 38.21
CA THR A 73 10.36 0.01 38.89
C THR A 73 9.40 0.39 40.03
N LYS A 74 8.23 -0.26 40.09
CA LYS A 74 7.28 -0.14 41.20
C LYS A 74 7.28 -1.44 42.00
N THR A 75 7.78 -1.41 43.24
CA THR A 75 7.77 -2.59 44.12
C THR A 75 6.71 -2.42 45.21
N PRO A 76 5.69 -3.30 45.30
CA PRO A 76 4.75 -3.32 46.42
C PRO A 76 5.42 -3.77 47.74
N PRO A 77 4.88 -3.42 48.93
CA PRO A 77 3.71 -2.58 49.21
C PRO A 77 4.08 -1.23 49.85
N SER A 78 3.33 -0.16 49.55
CA SER A 78 3.55 1.20 50.04
C SER A 78 3.65 1.33 51.57
N PRO A 79 4.34 2.37 52.10
CA PRO A 79 4.90 3.53 51.40
C PRO A 79 6.39 3.34 51.14
N VAL A 80 6.77 2.96 49.91
CA VAL A 80 8.17 2.68 49.58
C VAL A 80 8.78 3.89 48.88
N SER A 81 9.93 4.35 49.39
CA SER A 81 10.76 5.38 48.76
C SER A 81 11.26 4.86 47.41
N TYR A 82 11.12 5.65 46.35
CA TYR A 82 11.55 5.28 45.00
C TYR A 82 13.08 5.44 44.88
N SER A 83 13.80 4.36 44.55
CA SER A 83 15.24 4.45 44.24
C SER A 83 15.46 4.91 42.80
N GLU A 84 16.53 5.66 42.56
CA GLU A 84 16.83 6.27 41.26
C GLU A 84 17.04 5.23 40.13
N TYR A 85 16.21 5.42 39.12
CA TYR A 85 16.19 4.92 37.75
C TYR A 85 17.53 4.48 37.16
N THR A 86 17.55 3.31 36.49
CA THR A 86 18.54 3.05 35.44
C THR A 86 18.20 3.93 34.24
N VAL A 87 19.14 4.78 33.84
CA VAL A 87 19.07 5.54 32.58
C VAL A 87 19.44 4.60 31.43
N LEU A 88 18.56 4.47 30.45
CA LEU A 88 18.87 3.88 29.16
C LEU A 88 19.45 4.98 28.27
N GLU A 89 20.79 5.01 28.17
CA GLU A 89 21.49 5.96 27.29
C GLU A 89 21.25 5.62 25.81
N ASP A 90 21.40 4.33 25.46
CA ASP A 90 21.15 3.82 24.11
C ASP A 90 20.55 2.42 24.14
N LEU A 91 19.40 2.25 23.48
CA LEU A 91 18.80 0.96 23.19
C LEU A 91 18.55 0.84 21.68
N ASN A 92 19.43 0.09 21.03
CA ASN A 92 19.28 -0.31 19.63
C ASN A 92 18.43 -1.57 19.54
N HIS A 93 17.43 -1.54 18.67
CA HIS A 93 16.59 -2.70 18.37
C HIS A 93 16.42 -2.86 16.87
N ALA A 94 16.37 -4.11 16.43
CA ALA A 94 16.14 -4.49 15.05
C ALA A 94 15.27 -5.74 15.00
N GLY A 95 14.53 -5.89 13.91
CA GLY A 95 13.70 -7.07 13.69
C GLY A 95 12.82 -6.94 12.48
N GLU A 96 11.77 -7.75 12.45
CA GLU A 96 10.83 -7.82 11.34
C GLU A 96 9.44 -7.36 11.77
N ILE A 97 8.85 -6.47 10.97
CA ILE A 97 7.43 -6.11 11.05
C ILE A 97 6.68 -6.97 10.05
N VAL A 98 5.84 -7.87 10.54
CA VAL A 98 4.96 -8.72 9.72
C VAL A 98 3.55 -8.12 9.70
N TYR A 99 3.09 -7.76 8.52
CA TYR A 99 1.74 -7.23 8.31
C TYR A 99 0.77 -8.40 8.20
N THR A 100 -0.13 -8.55 9.17
CA THR A 100 -1.06 -9.70 9.25
C THR A 100 -2.43 -9.44 8.63
N ASP A 101 -2.80 -8.17 8.43
CA ASP A 101 -4.07 -7.81 7.80
C ASP A 101 -3.93 -7.67 6.27
N THR A 102 -5.07 -7.65 5.57
CA THR A 102 -5.13 -7.42 4.13
C THR A 102 -6.46 -6.75 3.74
N LEU A 103 -6.65 -6.51 2.44
CA LEU A 103 -7.88 -5.94 1.89
C LEU A 103 -9.09 -6.84 2.19
N LYS A 104 -10.18 -6.20 2.62
CA LYS A 104 -11.46 -6.87 2.92
C LYS A 104 -12.51 -6.49 1.90
N THR A 105 -13.53 -7.31 1.74
CA THR A 105 -14.70 -6.95 0.92
C THR A 105 -15.28 -5.63 1.41
N GLY A 106 -15.51 -4.71 0.48
CA GLY A 106 -16.03 -3.38 0.74
C GLY A 106 -14.96 -2.29 0.83
N ASP A 107 -13.68 -2.63 1.00
CA ASP A 107 -12.60 -1.65 1.06
C ASP A 107 -12.49 -0.86 -0.26
N GLU A 108 -12.29 0.45 -0.15
CA GLU A 108 -11.89 1.28 -1.28
C GLU A 108 -10.38 1.17 -1.51
N VAL A 109 -9.94 1.12 -2.76
CA VAL A 109 -8.53 1.01 -3.15
C VAL A 109 -8.18 2.01 -4.22
N ILE A 110 -6.93 2.49 -4.21
CA ILE A 110 -6.42 3.39 -5.24
C ILE A 110 -5.86 2.54 -6.39
N LEU A 111 -6.45 2.71 -7.57
CA LEU A 111 -6.10 2.02 -8.80
C LEU A 111 -5.37 2.97 -9.76
N LEU A 112 -4.22 2.52 -10.25
CA LEU A 112 -3.46 3.18 -11.31
C LEU A 112 -3.47 2.30 -12.56
N PRO A 113 -4.13 2.71 -13.65
CA PRO A 113 -4.07 1.95 -14.90
C PRO A 113 -2.67 2.03 -15.50
N SER A 114 -2.23 0.95 -16.14
CA SER A 114 -1.07 0.97 -17.03
C SER A 114 -1.37 1.79 -18.29
N THR A 115 -0.33 2.25 -18.98
CA THR A 115 -0.45 3.06 -20.21
C THR A 115 -1.21 2.37 -21.35
N ASP A 116 -1.33 1.04 -21.30
CA ASP A 116 -2.09 0.21 -22.24
C ASP A 116 -3.45 -0.25 -21.68
N GLU A 117 -3.82 0.17 -20.47
CA GLU A 117 -5.06 -0.14 -19.75
C GLU A 117 -5.32 -1.65 -19.55
N GLN A 118 -4.30 -2.49 -19.76
CA GLN A 118 -4.43 -3.93 -19.58
C GLN A 118 -4.34 -4.34 -18.12
N LYS A 119 -3.53 -3.61 -17.34
CA LYS A 119 -3.26 -3.85 -15.92
C LYS A 119 -3.66 -2.63 -15.08
N TYR A 120 -4.01 -2.90 -13.83
CA TYR A 120 -4.34 -1.90 -12.84
C TYR A 120 -3.54 -2.19 -11.58
N ILE A 121 -2.84 -1.18 -11.08
CA ILE A 121 -1.98 -1.28 -9.92
C ILE A 121 -2.76 -0.78 -8.70
N ILE A 122 -2.98 -1.67 -7.73
CA ILE A 122 -3.47 -1.32 -6.40
C ILE A 122 -2.26 -0.85 -5.59
N ILE A 123 -2.18 0.46 -5.33
CA ILE A 123 -1.06 1.01 -4.57
C ILE A 123 -1.31 1.03 -3.06
N ASP A 124 -2.55 1.23 -2.64
CA ASP A 124 -2.94 1.30 -1.23
C ASP A 124 -4.47 1.20 -1.06
N LYS A 125 -4.91 1.03 0.18
CA LYS A 125 -6.29 1.19 0.63
C LYS A 125 -6.63 2.68 0.78
N ALA A 126 -7.74 3.11 0.20
CA ALA A 126 -8.27 4.45 0.38
C ALA A 126 -9.14 4.51 1.65
N VAL A 127 -9.00 5.59 2.42
CA VAL A 127 -9.81 5.88 3.62
C VAL A 127 -10.34 7.31 3.51
N ARG A 128 -11.60 7.50 3.89
CA ARG A 128 -12.27 8.81 3.97
C ARG A 128 -12.42 9.23 5.43
N LEU A 129 -12.35 10.53 5.69
CA LEU A 129 -12.61 11.14 7.00
C LEU A 129 -14.06 11.60 7.11
#